data_AF-A0A246AA34-F1
#
_entry.id   AF-A0A246AA34-F1
#
_cell.length_a   1.000
_cell.length_b   1.000
_cell.length_c   1.000
_cell.angle_alpha   90.00
_cell.angle_beta   90.00
_cell.angle_gamma   90.00
#
_symmetry.space_group_name_H-M   'P 1'
#
loop_
_entity.id
_entity.type
_entity.pdbx_description
1 polymer ?
#
loop_
_entity_poly.entity_id
_entity_poly.type
_entity_poly.pdbx_seq_one_letter_code
_entity_poly.pdbx_strand_id
1 'polypeptide(L)'
;MTKPITSTLSDFHQVIIMINDARNRAYSKANAELVMLYFNIGKIVSEKVLAGNWGDGIVNDLADYIAEKQPLLKGFNRRGLYRMKQFYDVYSDEQIVSTLLTNCKLITT
;
A
#
# COMPACT_ATOMS: atom_id res chain seq x y z
N MET A 1 -6.50 -50.08 -15.50
CA MET A 1 -6.57 -49.35 -14.21
C MET A 1 -6.81 -47.87 -14.52
N THR A 2 -8.07 -47.44 -14.58
CA THR A 2 -8.46 -46.06 -14.83
C THR A 2 -8.48 -45.31 -13.51
N LYS A 3 -7.50 -44.41 -13.28
CA LYS A 3 -7.50 -43.50 -12.14
C LYS A 3 -8.80 -42.68 -12.20
N PRO A 4 -9.62 -42.60 -11.15
CA PRO A 4 -10.94 -41.98 -11.24
C PRO A 4 -10.78 -40.49 -11.58
N ILE A 5 -11.48 -40.05 -12.62
CA ILE A 5 -11.47 -38.67 -13.18
C ILE A 5 -11.70 -37.60 -12.10
N THR A 6 -12.35 -37.96 -11.00
CA THR A 6 -12.60 -37.11 -9.82
C THR A 6 -11.32 -36.74 -9.06
N SER A 7 -10.32 -37.63 -9.00
CA SER A 7 -9.03 -37.36 -8.32
C SER A 7 -8.21 -36.33 -9.08
N THR A 8 -8.16 -36.41 -10.40
CA THR A 8 -7.32 -35.50 -11.21
C THR A 8 -7.89 -34.09 -11.24
N LEU A 9 -9.22 -33.94 -11.24
CA LEU A 9 -9.87 -32.64 -11.14
C LEU A 9 -9.64 -31.99 -9.77
N SER A 10 -9.64 -32.79 -8.69
CA SER A 10 -9.26 -32.33 -7.35
C SER A 10 -7.80 -31.86 -7.31
N ASP A 11 -6.88 -32.60 -7.93
CA ASP A 11 -5.46 -32.23 -8.00
C ASP A 11 -5.27 -30.91 -8.76
N PHE A 12 -6.00 -30.69 -9.86
CA PHE A 12 -5.95 -29.43 -10.61
C PHE A 12 -6.52 -28.25 -9.82
N HIS A 13 -7.63 -28.47 -9.10
CA HIS A 13 -8.20 -27.44 -8.24
C HIS A 13 -7.23 -27.05 -7.12
N GLN A 14 -6.54 -28.02 -6.53
CA GLN A 14 -5.51 -27.79 -5.51
C GLN A 14 -4.38 -26.92 -6.07
N VAL A 15 -3.92 -27.15 -7.30
CA VAL A 15 -2.90 -26.31 -7.95
C VAL A 15 -3.38 -24.87 -8.13
N ILE A 16 -4.62 -24.67 -8.56
CA ILE A 16 -5.19 -23.31 -8.71
C ILE A 16 -5.29 -22.59 -7.38
N ILE A 17 -5.71 -23.27 -6.30
CA ILE A 17 -5.73 -22.70 -4.94
C ILE A 17 -4.32 -22.24 -4.55
N MET A 18 -3.31 -23.09 -4.72
CA MET A 18 -1.92 -22.74 -4.38
C MET A 18 -1.41 -21.52 -5.15
N ILE A 19 -1.75 -21.40 -6.43
CA ILE A 19 -1.40 -20.23 -7.27
C ILE A 19 -2.06 -18.97 -6.73
N ASN A 20 -3.37 -19.02 -6.44
CA ASN A 20 -4.11 -17.88 -5.95
C ASN A 20 -3.62 -17.43 -4.57
N ASP A 21 -3.36 -18.38 -3.66
CA ASP A 21 -2.82 -18.09 -2.34
C ASP A 21 -1.44 -17.43 -2.42
N ALA A 22 -0.57 -17.91 -3.31
CA ALA A 22 0.74 -17.30 -3.53
C ALA A 22 0.62 -15.87 -4.04
N ARG A 23 -0.29 -15.61 -5.00
CA ARG A 23 -0.56 -14.26 -5.50
C ARG A 23 -1.13 -13.35 -4.42
N ASN A 24 -2.10 -13.83 -3.64
CA ASN A 24 -2.71 -13.06 -2.55
C ASN A 24 -1.68 -12.66 -1.50
N ARG A 25 -0.78 -13.58 -1.12
CA ARG A 25 0.33 -13.26 -0.21
C ARG A 25 1.26 -12.18 -0.79
N ALA A 26 1.58 -12.26 -2.07
CA ALA A 26 2.43 -11.26 -2.73
C ALA A 26 1.75 -9.88 -2.77
N TYR A 27 0.47 -9.82 -3.15
CA TYR A 27 -0.31 -8.58 -3.19
C TYR A 27 -0.50 -7.98 -1.79
N SER A 28 -0.80 -8.79 -0.78
CA SER A 28 -0.94 -8.33 0.60
C SER A 28 0.34 -7.68 1.12
N LYS A 29 1.51 -8.30 0.88
CA LYS A 29 2.80 -7.73 1.26
C LYS A 29 3.10 -6.42 0.51
N ALA A 30 2.91 -6.40 -0.81
CA ALA A 30 3.13 -5.20 -1.61
C ALA A 30 2.21 -4.05 -1.18
N ASN A 31 0.94 -4.33 -0.90
CA ASN A 31 -0.02 -3.34 -0.42
C ASN A 31 0.35 -2.81 0.97
N ALA A 32 0.81 -3.67 1.88
CA ALA A 32 1.28 -3.24 3.20
C ALA A 32 2.46 -2.27 3.09
N GLU A 33 3.43 -2.58 2.22
CA GLU A 33 4.56 -1.68 1.94
C GLU A 33 4.12 -0.35 1.32
N LEU A 34 3.14 -0.37 0.39
CA LEU A 34 2.60 0.86 -0.18
C LEU A 34 1.89 1.74 0.86
N VAL A 35 1.11 1.14 1.76
CA VAL A 35 0.45 1.87 2.85
C VAL A 35 1.49 2.48 3.80
N MET A 36 2.53 1.73 4.16
CA MET A 36 3.63 2.22 5.00
C MET A 36 4.40 3.35 4.32
N LEU A 37 4.68 3.23 3.03
CA LEU A 37 5.30 4.29 2.23
C LEU A 37 4.47 5.57 2.26
N TYR A 38 3.16 5.47 2.04
CA TYR A 38 2.27 6.63 2.08
C TYR A 38 2.22 7.29 3.47
N PHE A 39 2.20 6.48 4.54
CA PHE A 39 2.26 7.00 5.90
C PHE A 39 3.56 7.78 6.16
N ASN A 40 4.70 7.20 5.76
CA ASN A 40 6.02 7.81 5.96
C ASN A 40 6.21 9.09 5.12
N ILE A 41 5.71 9.12 3.89
CA ILE A 41 5.70 10.35 3.08
C ILE A 41 4.81 11.40 3.75
N GLY A 42 3.63 11.00 4.22
CA GLY A 42 2.72 11.85 4.97
C GLY A 42 3.38 12.51 6.17
N LYS A 43 4.16 11.73 6.93
CA LYS A 43 4.97 12.22 8.04
C LYS A 43 5.93 13.32 7.61
N ILE A 44 6.74 13.09 6.58
CA ILE A 44 7.71 14.07 6.08
C ILE A 44 7.02 15.35 5.67
N VAL A 45 5.94 15.25 4.89
CA VAL A 45 5.18 16.42 4.43
C VAL A 45 4.59 17.16 5.62
N SER A 46 4.01 16.44 6.59
CA SER A 46 3.41 17.04 7.79
C SER A 46 4.45 17.80 8.62
N GLU A 47 5.55 17.15 8.99
CA GLU A 47 6.61 17.75 9.80
C GLU A 47 7.21 18.99 9.12
N LYS A 48 7.43 18.94 7.81
CA LYS A 48 7.99 20.06 7.05
C LYS A 48 7.01 21.23 6.92
N VAL A 49 5.72 20.95 6.74
CA VAL A 49 4.67 21.98 6.68
C VAL A 49 4.46 22.60 8.07
N LEU A 50 4.38 21.79 9.13
CA LEU A 50 4.23 22.26 10.52
C LEU A 50 5.41 23.12 10.98
N ALA A 51 6.63 22.77 10.58
CA ALA A 51 7.82 23.57 10.86
C ALA A 51 7.88 24.89 10.05
N GLY A 52 6.91 25.17 9.18
CA GLY A 52 6.89 26.35 8.31
C GLY A 52 7.91 26.32 7.17
N ASN A 53 8.65 25.22 7.01
CA ASN A 53 9.65 25.07 5.95
C ASN A 53 9.01 24.85 4.58
N TRP A 54 7.88 24.15 4.53
CA TRP A 54 7.16 23.83 3.30
C TRP A 54 5.82 24.55 3.26
N GLY A 55 5.65 25.43 2.28
CA GLY A 55 4.34 25.92 1.86
C GLY A 55 3.81 25.16 0.64
N ASP A 56 2.66 25.57 0.13
CA ASP A 56 1.99 24.92 -1.02
C ASP A 56 2.87 24.81 -2.28
N GLY A 57 3.77 25.76 -2.50
CA GLY A 57 4.72 25.74 -3.62
C GLY A 57 5.69 24.57 -3.55
N ILE A 58 6.30 24.32 -2.39
CA ILE A 58 7.32 23.26 -2.24
C ILE A 58 6.67 21.86 -2.34
N VAL A 59 5.41 21.73 -1.92
CA VAL A 59 4.67 20.47 -2.12
C VAL A 59 4.37 20.22 -3.61
N ASN A 60 4.20 21.27 -4.42
CA ASN A 60 4.11 21.14 -5.88
C ASN A 60 5.44 20.70 -6.48
N ASP A 61 6.53 21.35 -6.08
CA ASP A 61 7.86 21.02 -6.57
C ASP A 61 8.21 19.56 -6.26
N LEU A 62 7.82 19.05 -5.09
CA LEU A 62 7.97 17.63 -4.76
C LEU A 62 7.15 16.72 -5.69
N ALA A 63 5.90 17.08 -5.98
CA ALA A 63 5.06 16.31 -6.89
C ALA A 63 5.65 16.26 -8.31
N ASP A 64 6.13 17.40 -8.79
CA ASP A 64 6.75 17.52 -10.12
C ASP A 64 8.06 16.75 -10.18
N TYR A 65 8.88 16.84 -9.13
CA TYR A 65 10.11 16.06 -9.00
C TYR A 65 9.84 14.55 -9.04
N ILE A 66 8.82 14.07 -8.32
CA ILE A 66 8.44 12.65 -8.37
C ILE A 66 7.95 12.26 -9.76
N ALA A 67 7.13 13.08 -10.41
CA ALA A 67 6.64 12.81 -11.76
C ALA A 67 7.77 12.74 -12.79
N GLU A 68 8.80 13.59 -12.66
CA GLU A 68 9.98 13.57 -13.52
C GLU A 68 10.82 12.30 -13.31
N LYS A 69 11.11 11.93 -12.05
CA LYS A 69 11.98 10.79 -11.74
C LYS A 69 11.27 9.44 -11.85
N GLN A 70 9.94 9.41 -11.70
CA GLN A 70 9.13 8.20 -11.66
C GLN A 70 7.86 8.36 -12.51
N PRO A 71 7.97 8.49 -13.85
CA PRO A 71 6.85 8.83 -14.72
C PRO A 71 5.73 7.78 -14.79
N LEU A 72 6.06 6.52 -14.48
CA LEU A 72 5.06 5.43 -14.44
C LEU A 72 4.32 5.35 -13.09
N LEU A 73 4.80 6.07 -12.07
CA LEU A 73 4.29 6.00 -10.72
C LEU A 73 3.08 6.93 -10.57
N LYS A 74 1.93 6.35 -10.22
CA LYS A 74 0.67 7.08 -10.06
C LYS A 74 0.40 7.35 -8.58
N GLY A 75 -0.35 8.42 -8.31
CA GLY A 75 -0.83 8.74 -6.96
C GLY A 75 0.05 9.69 -6.15
N PHE A 76 1.23 10.09 -6.65
CA PHE A 76 2.18 11.00 -5.99
C PHE A 76 2.11 12.44 -6.52
N ASN A 77 0.97 12.84 -7.05
CA ASN A 77 0.72 14.24 -7.39
C ASN A 77 0.43 15.08 -6.14
N ARG A 78 0.38 16.41 -6.26
CA ARG A 78 0.06 17.35 -5.17
C ARG A 78 -1.09 16.86 -4.28
N ARG A 79 -2.24 16.52 -4.88
CA ARG A 79 -3.43 16.04 -4.14
C ARG A 79 -3.14 14.74 -3.39
N GLY A 80 -2.37 13.84 -4.01
CA GLY A 80 -1.90 12.62 -3.39
C GLY A 80 -1.04 12.89 -2.15
N LEU A 81 -0.07 13.80 -2.25
CA LEU A 81 0.81 14.18 -1.14
C LEU A 81 0.04 14.80 0.03
N TYR A 82 -0.95 15.66 -0.22
CA TYR A 82 -1.80 16.17 0.86
C TYR A 82 -2.69 15.10 1.49
N ARG A 83 -3.15 14.10 0.73
CA ARG A 83 -3.87 12.95 1.30
C ARG A 83 -2.95 12.10 2.16
N MET A 84 -1.68 11.91 1.75
CA MET A 84 -0.68 11.22 2.56
C MET A 84 -0.40 12.01 3.85
N LYS A 85 -0.23 13.34 3.76
CA LYS A 85 -0.11 14.21 4.93
C LYS A 85 -1.30 14.04 5.88
N GLN A 86 -2.52 14.15 5.36
CA GLN A 86 -3.74 13.97 6.15
C GLN A 86 -3.82 12.56 6.77
N PHE A 87 -3.42 11.53 6.01
CA PHE A 87 -3.35 10.16 6.52
C PHE A 87 -2.36 10.06 7.68
N TYR A 88 -1.21 10.72 7.61
CA TYR A 88 -0.33 10.78 8.77
C TYR A 88 -0.97 11.55 9.92
N ASP A 89 -1.43 12.78 9.70
CA ASP A 89 -1.98 13.66 10.75
C ASP A 89 -3.15 13.04 11.52
N VAL A 90 -4.01 12.28 10.83
CA VAL A 90 -5.18 11.64 11.45
C VAL A 90 -4.80 10.40 12.27
N TYR A 91 -3.72 9.71 11.89
CA TYR A 91 -3.35 8.41 12.44
C TYR A 91 -2.00 8.40 13.16
N SER A 92 -1.36 9.57 13.34
CA SER A 92 -0.09 9.74 14.05
C SER A 92 -0.23 9.69 15.57
N ASP A 93 -1.38 10.11 16.10
CA ASP A 93 -1.71 10.02 17.52
C ASP A 93 -2.24 8.61 17.84
N GLU A 94 -1.32 7.78 18.35
CA GLU A 94 -1.48 6.49 19.06
C GLU A 94 -2.23 5.31 18.38
N GLN A 95 -1.58 4.15 18.36
CA GLN A 95 -2.16 2.79 18.29
C GLN A 95 -2.88 2.29 17.01
N ILE A 96 -3.04 3.09 15.95
CA ILE A 96 -3.90 2.68 14.82
C ILE A 96 -3.16 1.93 13.70
N VAL A 97 -1.92 2.32 13.36
CA VAL A 97 -1.20 1.73 12.20
C VAL A 97 -0.86 0.26 12.41
N SER A 98 -0.48 -0.16 13.63
CA SER A 98 -0.22 -1.58 13.91
C SER A 98 -1.48 -2.44 13.79
N THR A 99 -2.64 -1.87 14.11
CA THR A 99 -3.95 -2.51 14.06
C THR A 99 -4.45 -2.64 12.62
N LEU A 100 -4.22 -1.64 11.75
CA LEU A 100 -4.53 -1.72 10.32
C LEU A 100 -3.70 -2.80 9.60
N LEU A 101 -2.41 -2.90 9.92
CA LEU A 101 -1.52 -3.94 9.37
C LEU A 101 -1.91 -5.35 9.84
N THR A 102 -2.51 -5.46 11.03
CA THR A 102 -2.95 -6.74 11.61
C THR A 102 -4.32 -7.15 11.10
N ASN A 103 -5.28 -6.22 11.02
CA ASN A 103 -6.63 -6.50 10.52
C ASN A 103 -6.66 -6.75 9.01
N CYS A 104 -5.74 -6.16 8.23
CA CYS A 104 -5.61 -6.51 6.80
C CYS A 104 -5.13 -7.96 6.58
N LYS A 105 -4.57 -8.62 7.60
CA LYS A 105 -4.29 -10.07 7.56
C LYS A 105 -5.53 -10.93 7.86
N LEU A 106 -6.56 -10.38 8.49
CA LEU A 106 -7.70 -11.13 9.02
C LEU A 106 -8.94 -11.11 8.10
N ILE A 107 -9.03 -10.20 7.12
CA ILE A 107 -10.20 -10.08 6.22
C ILE A 107 -10.14 -11.02 4.99
N THR A 108 -9.15 -11.92 4.92
CA THR A 108 -9.00 -12.92 3.84
C THR A 108 -8.89 -14.36 4.36
N THR A 109 -9.53 -14.66 5.50
CA THR A 109 -9.78 -16.03 5.97
C THR A 109 -11.21 -16.41 5.66
#